data_AF-A0A7C4B223-F1
#
_entry.id   AF-A0A7C4B223-F1
#
_cell.length_a   1.000
_cell.length_b   1.000
_cell.length_c   1.000
_cell.angle_alpha   90.00
_cell.angle_beta   90.00
_cell.angle_gamma   90.00
#
_symmetry.space_group_name_H-M   'P 1'
#
loop_
_entity.id
_entity.type
_entity.pdbx_description
1 polymer ?
#
loop_
_entity_poly.entity_id
_entity_poly.type
_entity_poly.pdbx_seq_one_letter_code
_entity_poly.pdbx_strand_id
1 'polypeptide(L)'
;MKKPMIIFLIFIIILVVLYIGESVYIGIVVHSIVLESYNTYGENNIYSDTVSDSIFKEMCYRNGYPLSAKERVDVKEINSLSFPLTIHWVFGGKATYWYTYEIYDENGELAGGSSQIPVTINFEIQQGKMKITDYDEEP
;
A
#
# COMPACT_ATOMS: atom_id res chain seq x y z
N MET A 1 -7.25 -45.93 -8.31
CA MET A 1 -7.70 -44.55 -8.59
C MET A 1 -7.08 -43.45 -7.70
N LYS A 2 -6.28 -43.75 -6.65
CA LYS A 2 -5.77 -42.71 -5.72
C LYS A 2 -4.56 -41.89 -6.22
N LYS A 3 -3.68 -42.48 -7.04
CA LYS A 3 -2.47 -41.83 -7.57
C LYS A 3 -2.73 -40.56 -8.41
N PRO A 4 -3.66 -40.54 -9.39
CA PRO A 4 -3.91 -39.32 -10.17
C PRO A 4 -4.49 -38.18 -9.32
N MET A 5 -5.29 -38.50 -8.30
CA MET A 5 -5.86 -37.52 -7.38
C MET A 5 -4.78 -36.84 -6.51
N ILE A 6 -3.80 -37.60 -6.04
CA ILE A 6 -2.68 -37.05 -5.24
C ILE A 6 -1.82 -36.12 -6.10
N ILE A 7 -1.51 -36.51 -7.34
CA ILE A 7 -0.73 -35.67 -8.27
C ILE A 7 -1.48 -34.36 -8.57
N PHE A 8 -2.79 -34.45 -8.82
CA PHE A 8 -3.63 -33.29 -9.07
C PHE A 8 -3.67 -32.33 -7.86
N LEU A 9 -3.79 -32.86 -6.63
CA LEU A 9 -3.74 -32.06 -5.42
C LEU A 9 -2.39 -31.34 -5.24
N ILE A 10 -1.28 -32.04 -5.47
CA ILE A 10 0.06 -31.44 -5.42
C ILE A 10 0.17 -30.30 -6.42
N PHE A 11 -0.33 -30.49 -7.64
CA PHE A 11 -0.32 -29.45 -8.67
C PHE A 11 -1.12 -28.21 -8.24
N ILE A 12 -2.33 -28.38 -7.67
CA ILE A 12 -3.11 -27.25 -7.14
C ILE A 12 -2.35 -26.54 -6.01
N ILE A 13 -1.76 -27.29 -5.08
CA ILE A 13 -1.01 -26.69 -3.97
C ILE A 13 0.15 -25.85 -4.49
N ILE A 14 0.89 -26.34 -5.48
CA ILE A 14 2.00 -25.58 -6.10
C ILE A 14 1.47 -24.29 -6.73
N LEU A 15 0.37 -24.34 -7.47
CA LEU A 15 -0.23 -23.14 -8.06
C LEU A 15 -0.66 -22.12 -7.00
N VAL A 16 -1.25 -22.59 -5.90
CA VAL A 16 -1.66 -21.72 -4.78
C VAL A 16 -0.43 -21.08 -4.11
N VAL A 17 0.63 -21.85 -3.86
CA VAL A 17 1.86 -21.31 -3.26
C VAL A 17 2.52 -20.28 -4.17
N LEU A 18 2.58 -20.53 -5.48
CA LEU A 18 3.10 -19.56 -6.45
C LEU A 18 2.26 -18.28 -6.46
N TYR A 19 0.94 -18.41 -6.49
CA TYR A 19 0.02 -17.27 -6.45
C TYR A 19 0.18 -16.44 -5.18
N ILE A 20 0.31 -17.08 -4.01
CA ILE A 20 0.57 -16.40 -2.74
C ILE A 20 1.93 -15.70 -2.78
N GLY A 21 2.97 -16.34 -3.31
CA GLY A 21 4.29 -15.74 -3.45
C GLY A 21 4.27 -14.47 -4.29
N GLU A 22 3.60 -14.49 -5.43
CA GLU A 22 3.41 -13.31 -6.29
C GLU A 22 2.58 -12.22 -5.59
N SER A 23 1.51 -12.61 -4.88
CA SER A 23 0.67 -11.67 -4.12
C SER A 23 1.48 -10.96 -3.02
N VAL A 24 2.33 -11.70 -2.30
CA VAL A 24 3.23 -11.13 -1.28
C VAL A 24 4.26 -10.21 -1.93
N TYR A 25 4.84 -10.59 -3.07
CA TYR A 25 5.79 -9.74 -3.79
C TYR A 25 5.18 -8.40 -4.20
N ILE A 26 3.99 -8.42 -4.79
CA ILE A 26 3.25 -7.20 -5.15
C ILE A 26 2.95 -6.37 -3.89
N GLY A 27 2.51 -7.02 -2.81
CA GLY A 27 2.27 -6.35 -1.53
C GLY A 27 3.52 -5.65 -0.97
N ILE A 28 4.70 -6.27 -1.09
CA ILE A 28 5.98 -5.64 -0.71
C ILE A 28 6.24 -4.40 -1.57
N VAL A 29 6.07 -4.48 -2.90
CA VAL A 29 6.28 -3.33 -3.80
C VAL A 29 5.35 -2.18 -3.45
N VAL A 30 4.05 -2.45 -3.30
CA VAL A 30 3.06 -1.44 -2.90
C VAL A 30 3.41 -0.81 -1.57
N HIS A 31 3.72 -1.63 -0.56
CA HIS A 31 4.09 -1.15 0.77
C HIS A 31 5.33 -0.24 0.73
N SER A 32 6.34 -0.59 -0.07
CA SER A 32 7.53 0.25 -0.27
C SER A 32 7.20 1.59 -0.92
N ILE A 33 6.33 1.62 -1.93
CA ILE A 33 5.92 2.86 -2.61
C ILE A 33 5.17 3.78 -1.62
N VAL A 34 4.22 3.24 -0.86
CA VAL A 34 3.43 3.99 0.13
C VAL A 34 4.34 4.54 1.24
N LEU A 35 5.26 3.72 1.76
CA LEU A 35 6.20 4.14 2.79
C LEU A 35 7.16 5.22 2.27
N GLU A 36 7.63 5.10 1.03
CA GLU A 36 8.49 6.12 0.42
C GLU A 36 7.72 7.43 0.24
N SER A 37 6.50 7.37 -0.29
CA SER A 37 5.63 8.54 -0.40
C SER A 37 5.38 9.20 0.97
N TYR A 38 5.18 8.42 2.03
CA TYR A 38 5.10 8.94 3.39
C TYR A 38 6.40 9.66 3.82
N ASN A 39 7.56 9.03 3.60
CA ASN A 39 8.86 9.57 4.01
C ASN A 39 9.26 10.83 3.26
N THR A 40 8.87 10.93 1.99
CA THR A 40 9.18 12.06 1.12
C THR A 40 8.06 13.10 1.05
N TYR A 41 7.00 12.93 1.82
CA TYR A 41 5.82 13.81 1.82
C TYR A 41 5.14 13.90 0.44
N GLY A 42 5.13 12.80 -0.31
CA GLY A 42 4.57 12.71 -1.66
C GLY A 42 5.46 13.36 -2.73
N GLU A 43 6.70 13.72 -2.40
CA GLU A 43 7.65 14.34 -3.33
C GLU A 43 8.76 13.35 -3.75
N ASN A 44 9.57 13.68 -4.76
CA ASN A 44 10.73 12.87 -5.20
C ASN A 44 10.40 11.39 -5.52
N ASN A 45 9.40 11.13 -6.36
CA ASN A 45 8.98 9.79 -6.75
C ASN A 45 10.10 8.99 -7.46
N ILE A 46 10.77 8.10 -6.72
CA ILE A 46 11.79 7.18 -7.27
C ILE A 46 11.17 5.99 -8.02
N TYR A 47 9.85 5.85 -7.99
CA TYR A 47 9.07 4.78 -8.61
C TYR A 47 8.30 5.26 -9.86
N SER A 48 8.79 6.28 -10.55
CA SER A 48 8.13 6.92 -11.69
C SER A 48 7.81 5.99 -12.87
N ASP A 49 8.52 4.87 -12.99
CA ASP A 49 8.21 3.80 -13.96
C ASP A 49 6.98 2.95 -13.58
N THR A 50 6.60 2.95 -12.30
CA THR A 50 5.55 2.11 -11.70
C THR A 50 4.32 2.93 -11.32
N VAL A 51 4.49 4.15 -10.83
CA VAL A 51 3.39 5.01 -10.34
C VAL A 51 3.64 6.46 -10.79
N SER A 52 2.59 7.15 -11.23
CA SER A 52 2.70 8.56 -11.60
C SER A 52 2.97 9.43 -10.38
N ASP A 53 3.55 10.61 -10.58
CA ASP A 53 3.80 11.56 -9.48
C ASP A 53 2.50 12.00 -8.79
N SER A 54 1.39 12.08 -9.52
CA SER A 54 0.08 12.41 -8.96
C SER A 54 -0.40 11.35 -7.98
N ILE A 55 -0.39 10.07 -8.40
CA ILE A 55 -0.83 8.96 -7.55
C ILE A 55 0.16 8.76 -6.41
N PHE A 56 1.47 8.89 -6.67
CA PHE A 56 2.49 8.82 -5.63
C PHE A 56 2.22 9.86 -4.54
N LYS A 57 1.83 11.08 -4.91
CA LYS A 57 1.45 12.12 -3.95
C LYS A 57 0.15 11.82 -3.21
N GLU A 58 -0.84 11.25 -3.86
CA GLU A 58 -2.10 10.79 -3.23
C GLU A 58 -1.85 9.68 -2.22
N MET A 59 -0.94 8.75 -2.51
CA MET A 59 -0.49 7.70 -1.59
C MET A 59 0.16 8.23 -0.31
N CYS A 60 0.53 9.52 -0.27
CA CYS A 60 1.02 10.15 0.94
C CYS A 60 -0.14 10.42 1.89
N TYR A 61 -0.49 9.42 2.70
CA TYR A 61 -1.56 9.49 3.70
C TYR A 61 -1.29 10.45 4.87
N ARG A 62 -0.15 11.16 4.83
CA ARG A 62 0.19 12.29 5.70
C ARG A 62 -0.47 13.60 5.24
N ASN A 63 -1.04 13.64 4.03
CA ASN A 63 -1.51 14.86 3.37
C ASN A 63 -2.70 15.49 4.10
N GLY A 64 -2.48 16.66 4.70
CA GLY A 64 -3.54 17.52 5.25
C GLY A 64 -3.10 18.35 6.44
N TYR A 65 -2.10 17.89 7.21
CA TYR A 65 -1.55 18.70 8.29
C TYR A 65 -0.45 19.62 7.78
N PRO A 66 -0.66 20.95 7.83
CA PRO A 66 0.31 21.90 7.30
C PRO A 66 1.66 21.74 7.99
N LEU A 67 2.71 21.98 7.20
CA LEU A 67 4.11 22.12 7.58
C LEU A 67 4.35 23.04 8.80
N SER A 68 3.35 23.76 9.31
CA SER A 68 3.39 24.39 10.64
C SER A 68 3.63 23.39 11.79
N ALA A 69 3.42 22.09 11.57
CA ALA A 69 3.87 21.03 12.46
C ALA A 69 5.39 20.76 12.39
N LYS A 70 6.10 21.11 11.29
CA LYS A 70 7.58 21.12 11.28
C LYS A 70 8.17 22.16 12.23
N GLU A 71 7.40 23.21 12.55
CA GLU A 71 7.81 24.28 13.45
C GLU A 71 7.31 24.10 14.89
N ARG A 72 6.36 23.18 15.12
CA ARG A 72 5.93 22.78 16.48
C ARG A 72 6.73 21.56 16.91
N VAL A 73 7.69 21.79 17.80
CA VAL A 73 8.62 20.76 18.30
C VAL A 73 7.91 19.69 19.17
N ASP A 74 6.66 19.93 19.57
CA ASP A 74 5.96 19.16 20.60
C ASP A 74 4.73 18.36 20.13
N VAL A 75 4.54 18.16 18.82
CA VAL A 75 3.47 17.29 18.30
C VAL A 75 3.89 15.82 18.27
N LYS A 76 3.06 14.95 18.82
CA LYS A 76 3.25 13.49 18.76
C LYS A 76 2.49 12.93 17.57
N GLU A 77 3.20 12.19 16.71
CA GLU A 77 2.61 11.47 15.59
C GLU A 77 2.44 9.98 15.92
N ILE A 78 1.27 9.42 15.62
CA ILE A 78 1.04 7.97 15.57
C ILE A 78 0.86 7.60 14.10
N ASN A 79 1.72 6.71 13.62
CA ASN A 79 1.66 6.19 12.26
C ASN A 79 1.67 4.66 12.30
N SER A 80 0.69 4.04 11.64
CA SER A 80 0.63 2.61 11.41
C SER A 80 0.18 2.35 9.97
N LEU A 81 0.87 1.42 9.31
CA LEU A 81 0.56 0.97 7.96
C LEU A 81 0.48 -0.57 7.98
N SER A 82 -0.65 -1.12 7.54
CA SER A 82 -0.79 -2.57 7.43
C SER A 82 -0.07 -3.08 6.19
N PHE A 83 0.32 -4.36 6.21
CA PHE A 83 0.78 -5.02 5.01
C PHE A 83 -0.37 -5.12 3.98
N PRO A 84 -0.15 -4.81 2.69
CA PRO A 84 -1.21 -4.87 1.69
C PRO A 84 -1.68 -6.30 1.39
N LEU A 85 -2.99 -6.52 1.44
CA LEU A 85 -3.64 -7.72 0.96
C LEU A 85 -3.81 -7.62 -0.55
N THR A 86 -3.15 -8.51 -1.29
CA THR A 86 -3.13 -8.47 -2.76
C THR A 86 -3.94 -9.59 -3.37
N ILE A 87 -4.74 -9.24 -4.37
CA ILE A 87 -5.41 -10.17 -5.29
C ILE A 87 -5.02 -9.78 -6.71
N HIS A 88 -4.61 -10.75 -7.52
CA HIS A 88 -4.14 -10.47 -8.88
C HIS A 88 -4.67 -11.48 -9.90
N TRP A 89 -4.59 -11.08 -11.17
CA TRP A 89 -4.90 -11.85 -12.35
C TRP A 89 -3.87 -11.53 -13.44
N VAL A 90 -4.00 -12.17 -14.59
CA VAL A 90 -2.98 -12.18 -15.66
C VAL A 90 -2.50 -10.78 -16.09
N PHE A 91 -3.36 -9.77 -16.04
CA PHE A 91 -3.08 -8.42 -16.54
C PHE A 91 -3.20 -7.31 -15.49
N GLY A 92 -3.35 -7.65 -14.21
CA GLY A 92 -3.53 -6.64 -13.18
C GLY A 92 -3.98 -7.22 -11.85
N GLY A 93 -4.40 -6.34 -10.96
CA GLY A 93 -4.83 -6.74 -9.64
C GLY A 93 -5.22 -5.56 -8.78
N LYS A 94 -5.46 -5.89 -7.51
CA LYS A 94 -5.74 -4.93 -6.45
C LYS A 94 -4.90 -5.24 -5.24
N ALA A 95 -4.43 -4.19 -4.57
CA ALA A 95 -3.78 -4.29 -3.27
C ALA A 95 -4.51 -3.36 -2.30
N THR A 96 -5.02 -3.91 -1.20
CA THR A 96 -5.73 -3.15 -0.17
C THR A 96 -4.90 -3.13 1.11
N TYR A 97 -4.71 -1.96 1.68
CA TYR A 97 -4.05 -1.78 2.97
C TYR A 97 -4.85 -0.82 3.84
N TRP A 98 -4.51 -0.77 5.13
CA TRP A 98 -5.08 0.14 6.09
C TRP A 98 -3.99 1.00 6.68
N TYR A 99 -4.30 2.25 6.94
CA TYR A 99 -3.40 3.12 7.70
C TYR A 99 -4.11 3.83 8.84
N THR A 100 -3.32 4.19 9.84
CA THR A 100 -3.67 5.17 10.87
C THR A 100 -2.60 6.24 10.85
N TYR A 101 -3.00 7.49 10.73
CA TYR A 101 -2.15 8.65 10.93
C TYR A 101 -2.85 9.64 11.84
N GLU A 102 -2.39 9.77 13.08
CA GLU A 102 -2.97 10.64 14.10
C GLU A 102 -1.91 11.60 14.63
N ILE A 103 -2.31 12.84 14.87
CA ILE A 103 -1.47 13.89 15.43
C ILE A 103 -2.08 14.33 16.74
N TYR A 104 -1.24 14.37 17.78
CA TYR A 104 -1.61 14.84 19.10
C TYR A 104 -0.87 16.12 19.45
N ASP A 105 -1.57 17.04 20.09
CA ASP A 105 -0.98 18.30 20.58
C ASP A 105 -0.15 18.08 21.87
N GLU A 106 0.40 19.18 22.40
CA GLU A 106 1.22 19.19 23.63
C GLU A 106 0.45 18.74 24.89
N ASN A 107 -0.89 18.80 24.86
CA ASN A 107 -1.76 18.35 25.94
C ASN A 107 -2.15 16.86 25.80
N GLY A 108 -1.74 16.21 24.70
CA GLY A 108 -2.11 14.84 24.36
C GLY A 108 -3.52 14.72 23.80
N GLU A 109 -4.12 15.81 23.33
CA GLU A 109 -5.42 15.80 22.65
C GLU A 109 -5.23 15.52 21.15
N LEU A 110 -6.17 14.77 20.55
CA LEU A 110 -6.15 14.49 19.12
C LEU A 110 -6.38 15.80 18.35
N ALA A 111 -5.31 16.32 17.76
CA ALA A 111 -5.35 17.52 16.94
C ALA A 111 -6.02 17.22 15.60
N GLY A 112 -5.79 16.01 15.06
CA GLY A 112 -6.50 15.43 13.93
C GLY A 112 -5.71 14.32 13.24
N GLY A 113 -6.22 13.88 12.09
CA GLY A 113 -5.71 12.70 11.38
C GLY A 113 -6.83 11.75 10.99
N SER A 114 -6.44 10.54 10.60
CA SER A 114 -7.35 9.47 10.16
C SER A 114 -6.95 8.14 10.81
N SER A 115 -7.92 7.29 11.11
CA SER A 115 -7.66 6.03 11.82
C SER A 115 -8.31 4.86 11.12
N GLN A 116 -7.52 3.81 10.87
CA GLN A 116 -7.97 2.57 10.21
C GLN A 116 -8.62 2.81 8.85
N ILE A 117 -8.08 3.75 8.06
CA ILE A 117 -8.58 4.07 6.73
C ILE A 117 -8.21 2.97 5.75
N PRO A 118 -9.18 2.30 5.11
CA PRO A 118 -8.91 1.37 4.03
C PRO A 118 -8.54 2.13 2.76
N VAL A 119 -7.49 1.66 2.10
CA VAL A 119 -7.02 2.16 0.82
C VAL A 119 -6.91 1.01 -0.15
N THR A 120 -7.45 1.17 -1.34
CA THR A 120 -7.33 0.21 -2.44
C THR A 120 -6.55 0.81 -3.59
N ILE A 121 -5.51 0.08 -4.02
CA ILE A 121 -4.72 0.41 -5.19
C ILE A 121 -5.10 -0.56 -6.31
N ASN A 122 -5.45 -0.01 -7.48
CA ASN A 122 -5.58 -0.80 -8.69
C ASN A 122 -4.26 -0.73 -9.49
N PHE A 123 -3.87 -1.86 -10.05
CA PHE A 123 -2.68 -1.94 -10.89
C PHE A 123 -2.89 -2.83 -12.12
N GLU A 124 -2.12 -2.54 -13.15
CA GLU A 124 -2.03 -3.33 -14.36
C GLU A 124 -0.63 -3.95 -14.49
N ILE A 125 -0.55 -5.11 -15.14
CA ILE A 125 0.70 -5.77 -15.49
C ILE A 125 0.82 -5.76 -17.01
N GLN A 126 1.77 -4.97 -17.52
CA GLN A 126 2.05 -4.86 -18.95
C GLN A 126 3.53 -5.16 -19.21
N GLN A 127 3.81 -6.10 -20.11
CA GLN A 127 5.19 -6.50 -20.46
C GLN A 127 6.05 -6.91 -19.25
N GLY A 128 5.43 -7.55 -18.24
CA GLY A 128 6.12 -7.95 -17.01
C GLY A 128 6.42 -6.81 -16.04
N LYS A 129 5.96 -5.59 -16.32
CA LYS A 129 6.05 -4.44 -15.40
C LYS A 129 4.68 -4.15 -14.81
N MET A 130 4.65 -3.93 -13.50
CA MET A 130 3.48 -3.43 -12.80
C MET A 130 3.37 -1.91 -12.99
N LYS A 131 2.15 -1.42 -13.21
CA LYS A 131 1.82 -0.01 -13.18
C LYS A 131 0.62 0.23 -12.28
N ILE A 132 0.77 1.10 -11.30
CA ILE A 132 -0.33 1.58 -10.47
C ILE A 132 -1.13 2.57 -11.31
N THR A 133 -2.42 2.29 -11.43
CA THR A 133 -3.34 3.05 -12.28
C THR A 133 -4.30 3.91 -11.49
N ASP A 134 -4.51 3.58 -10.22
CA ASP A 134 -5.55 4.21 -9.41
C ASP A 134 -5.27 4.06 -7.91
N TYR A 135 -5.77 5.02 -7.14
CA TYR A 135 -5.66 5.11 -5.69
C TYR A 135 -7.00 5.55 -5.12
N ASP A 136 -7.64 4.67 -4.36
CA ASP A 136 -8.96 4.91 -3.77
C ASP A 136 -8.86 4.82 -2.25
N GLU A 137 -9.06 5.97 -1.59
CA GLU A 137 -9.11 6.10 -0.14
C GLU A 137 -10.56 6.26 0.28
N GLU A 138 -11.10 5.29 1.03
CA GLU A 138 -12.48 5.37 1.52
C GLU A 138 -12.49 6.02 2.92
N PRO A 139 -13.15 7.19 3.10
CA PRO A 139 -13.18 7.93 4.36
C PRO A 139 -14.12 7.36 5.43
#